data_AF-A0A6J8A1J9-F1
#
_entry.id   AF-A0A6J8A1J9-F1
#
_cell.length_a   1.000
_cell.length_b   1.000
_cell.length_c   1.000
_cell.angle_alpha   90.00
_cell.angle_beta   90.00
_cell.angle_gamma   90.00
#
_symmetry.space_group_name_H-M   'P 1'
#
loop_
_entity.id
_entity.type
_entity.pdbx_description
1 polymer ?
#
loop_
_entity_poly.entity_id
_entity_poly.type
_entity_poly.pdbx_seq_one_letter_code
_entity_poly.pdbx_strand_id
1 'polypeptide(L)'
;MFTFLRNYRATKHATTDVSPAKLLFGRNIKTKLPTITPKYQDNEIRETDKRKKDKMKNYADTRRNAEPSDLKIGDTVLVRQDKQNKLSTPYNSKPYKIVERNGTMLTAKRDDGHMITRNSSFYKQVKIPPTIVNSEKEQEQEEPSTQLRTSGRMNKAPAYLKDYMK
;
A
#
# COMPACT_ATOMS: atom_id res chain seq x y z
N MET A 1 25.90 -23.92 -12.86
CA MET A 1 25.34 -22.73 -12.20
C MET A 1 24.68 -21.71 -13.17
N PHE A 2 25.24 -21.40 -14.34
CA PHE A 2 24.76 -20.28 -15.18
C PHE A 2 23.63 -20.57 -16.18
N THR A 3 23.15 -21.81 -16.26
CA THR A 3 22.14 -22.23 -17.26
C THR A 3 20.78 -21.58 -17.04
N PHE A 4 20.30 -21.55 -15.79
CA PHE A 4 19.02 -20.96 -15.42
C PHE A 4 18.97 -19.46 -15.72
N LEU A 5 19.95 -18.69 -15.20
CA LEU A 5 19.98 -17.23 -15.35
C LEU A 5 20.10 -16.81 -16.82
N ARG A 6 20.89 -17.54 -17.62
CA ARG A 6 21.01 -17.31 -19.07
C ARG A 6 19.66 -17.51 -19.77
N ASN A 7 18.95 -18.58 -19.43
CA ASN A 7 17.63 -18.86 -20.02
C ASN A 7 16.60 -17.81 -19.59
N TYR A 8 16.51 -17.47 -18.30
CA TYR A 8 15.63 -16.41 -17.79
C TYR A 8 15.82 -15.08 -18.52
N ARG A 9 17.08 -14.68 -18.74
CA ARG A 9 17.44 -13.44 -19.46
C ARG A 9 17.05 -13.46 -20.94
N ALA A 10 17.00 -14.65 -21.56
CA ALA A 10 16.70 -14.81 -22.98
C ALA A 10 15.20 -15.04 -23.26
N THR A 11 14.43 -15.52 -22.28
CA THR A 11 12.99 -15.76 -22.41
C THR A 11 12.21 -14.45 -22.40
N LYS A 12 11.20 -14.33 -23.27
CA LYS A 12 10.28 -13.19 -23.30
C LYS A 12 9.49 -13.11 -22.00
N HIS A 13 9.33 -11.90 -21.45
CA HIS A 13 8.56 -11.68 -20.23
C HIS A 13 7.08 -11.42 -20.56
N ALA A 14 6.14 -11.95 -19.77
CA ALA A 14 4.69 -11.90 -20.08
C ALA A 14 4.06 -10.48 -20.08
N THR A 15 4.74 -9.52 -19.44
CA THR A 15 4.28 -8.12 -19.40
C THR A 15 4.71 -7.33 -20.64
N THR A 16 5.96 -7.50 -21.06
CA THR A 16 6.61 -6.67 -22.09
C THR A 16 6.78 -7.39 -23.42
N ASP A 17 6.52 -8.70 -23.48
CA ASP A 17 6.73 -9.60 -24.62
C ASP A 17 8.17 -9.59 -25.19
N VAL A 18 9.10 -9.02 -24.42
CA VAL A 18 10.52 -8.85 -24.74
C VAL A 18 11.35 -9.44 -23.60
N SER A 19 12.52 -9.99 -23.93
CA SER A 19 13.39 -10.62 -22.94
C SER A 19 14.13 -9.59 -22.08
N PRO A 20 14.41 -9.87 -20.79
CA PRO A 20 15.13 -8.94 -19.93
C PRO A 20 16.49 -8.49 -20.51
N ALA A 21 17.23 -9.40 -21.15
CA ALA A 21 18.51 -9.03 -21.77
C ALA A 21 18.34 -8.10 -22.97
N LYS A 22 17.28 -8.26 -23.76
CA LYS A 22 17.02 -7.35 -24.89
C LYS A 22 16.66 -5.95 -24.42
N LEU A 23 15.88 -5.82 -23.33
CA LEU A 23 15.57 -4.52 -22.74
C LEU A 23 16.82 -3.82 -22.22
N LEU A 24 17.76 -4.56 -21.62
CA LEU A 24 18.97 -3.99 -21.05
C LEU A 24 20.06 -3.69 -22.09
N PHE A 25 20.27 -4.59 -23.05
CA PHE A 25 21.40 -4.54 -23.99
C PHE A 25 21.01 -4.19 -25.43
N GLY A 26 19.72 -3.97 -25.71
CA GLY A 26 19.21 -3.69 -27.06
C GLY A 26 19.29 -4.86 -28.05
N ARG A 27 19.80 -6.03 -27.62
CA ARG A 27 20.03 -7.21 -28.47
C ARG A 27 19.64 -8.50 -27.78
N ASN A 28 19.28 -9.51 -28.57
CA ASN A 28 19.01 -10.85 -28.04
C ASN A 28 20.33 -11.60 -27.78
N ILE A 29 20.39 -12.31 -26.65
CA ILE A 29 21.50 -13.22 -26.35
C ILE A 29 21.36 -14.46 -27.23
N LYS A 30 22.48 -14.93 -27.80
CA LYS A 30 22.52 -16.20 -28.52
C LYS A 30 22.29 -17.36 -27.55
N THR A 31 21.22 -18.11 -27.75
CA THR A 31 20.93 -19.36 -27.02
C THR A 31 21.13 -20.56 -27.95
N LYS A 32 20.98 -21.78 -27.42
CA LYS A 32 21.10 -23.01 -28.23
C LYS A 32 19.97 -23.16 -29.27
N LEU A 33 18.86 -22.45 -29.09
CA LEU A 33 17.71 -22.53 -29.99
C LEU A 33 17.73 -21.34 -30.96
N PRO A 34 17.52 -21.58 -32.27
CA PRO A 34 17.33 -20.48 -33.21
C PRO A 34 16.06 -19.71 -32.81
N THR A 35 16.19 -18.40 -32.64
CA THR A 35 15.07 -17.54 -32.24
C THR A 35 14.83 -16.51 -33.34
N ILE A 36 13.62 -16.48 -33.89
CA ILE A 36 13.19 -15.42 -34.80
C ILE A 36 12.85 -14.21 -33.95
N THR A 37 13.57 -13.11 -34.17
CA THR A 37 13.42 -11.92 -33.33
C THR A 37 12.71 -10.83 -34.10
N PRO A 38 11.41 -10.59 -33.83
CA PRO A 38 10.75 -9.41 -34.38
C PRO A 38 11.45 -8.14 -33.91
N LYS A 39 11.48 -7.14 -34.78
CA LYS A 39 11.87 -5.77 -34.43
C LYS A 39 10.70 -5.19 -33.64
N TYR A 40 10.99 -4.69 -32.44
CA TYR A 40 10.04 -3.95 -31.63
C TYR A 40 10.56 -2.53 -31.50
N GLN A 41 9.66 -1.55 -31.56
CA GLN A 41 10.04 -0.18 -31.24
C GLN A 41 10.00 0.01 -29.72
N ASP A 42 10.92 0.80 -29.16
CA ASP A 42 10.99 1.02 -27.71
C ASP A 42 9.68 1.62 -27.16
N ASN A 43 9.01 2.47 -27.97
CA ASN A 43 7.73 3.07 -27.62
C ASN A 43 6.61 2.02 -27.44
N GLU A 44 6.51 1.04 -28.34
CA GLU A 44 5.51 -0.04 -28.26
C GLU A 44 5.69 -0.87 -26.97
N ILE A 45 6.95 -1.12 -26.57
CA ILE A 45 7.28 -1.85 -25.34
C ILE A 45 6.83 -1.05 -24.11
N ARG A 46 7.07 0.27 -24.08
CA ARG A 46 6.65 1.14 -22.98
C ARG A 46 5.12 1.24 -22.88
N GLU A 47 4.43 1.33 -24.01
CA GLU A 47 2.97 1.38 -24.06
C GLU A 47 2.32 0.08 -23.58
N THR A 48 2.85 -1.06 -24.03
CA THR A 48 2.38 -2.39 -23.57
C THR A 48 2.60 -2.58 -22.08
N ASP A 49 3.77 -2.22 -21.56
CA ASP A 49 4.08 -2.26 -20.13
C ASP A 49 3.14 -1.36 -19.32
N LYS A 50 2.95 -0.10 -19.76
CA LYS A 50 2.04 0.84 -19.12
C LYS A 50 0.62 0.28 -19.05
N ARG A 51 0.07 -0.19 -20.17
CA ARG A 51 -1.26 -0.79 -20.24
C ARG A 51 -1.42 -1.99 -19.31
N LYS A 52 -0.40 -2.85 -19.21
CA LYS A 52 -0.42 -4.02 -18.32
C LYS A 52 -0.34 -3.60 -16.84
N LYS A 53 0.48 -2.61 -16.50
CA LYS A 53 0.54 -2.01 -15.16
C LYS A 53 -0.79 -1.38 -14.76
N ASP A 54 -1.42 -0.63 -15.66
CA ASP A 54 -2.73 -0.02 -15.43
C ASP A 54 -3.81 -1.08 -15.20
N LYS A 55 -3.82 -2.16 -16.01
CA LYS A 55 -4.72 -3.30 -15.80
C LYS A 55 -4.50 -3.96 -14.44
N MET A 56 -3.24 -4.22 -14.06
CA MET A 56 -2.90 -4.82 -12.76
C MET A 56 -3.30 -3.91 -11.59
N LYS A 57 -3.07 -2.60 -11.72
CA LYS A 57 -3.49 -1.60 -10.74
C LYS A 57 -5.00 -1.60 -10.57
N ASN A 58 -5.76 -1.46 -11.65
CA ASN A 58 -7.23 -1.46 -11.60
C ASN A 58 -7.77 -2.76 -10.99
N TYR A 59 -7.20 -3.91 -11.35
CA TYR A 59 -7.60 -5.19 -10.75
C TYR A 59 -7.31 -5.24 -9.24
N ALA A 60 -6.12 -4.79 -8.81
CA ALA A 60 -5.76 -4.79 -7.40
C ALA A 60 -6.60 -3.80 -6.59
N ASP A 61 -6.81 -2.59 -7.11
CA ASP A 61 -7.61 -1.53 -6.49
C ASP A 61 -9.07 -1.97 -6.33
N THR A 62 -9.69 -2.51 -7.38
CA THR A 62 -11.08 -3.01 -7.34
C THR A 62 -11.23 -4.21 -6.42
N ARG A 63 -10.33 -5.20 -6.48
CA ARG A 63 -10.42 -6.40 -5.64
C ARG A 63 -10.22 -6.09 -4.16
N ARG A 64 -9.46 -5.05 -3.83
CA ARG A 64 -9.18 -4.64 -2.44
C ARG A 64 -10.08 -3.50 -1.96
N ASN A 65 -11.00 -3.01 -2.79
CA ASN A 65 -11.79 -1.80 -2.53
C ASN A 65 -10.89 -0.65 -2.06
N ALA A 66 -9.80 -0.40 -2.79
CA ALA A 66 -8.86 0.67 -2.44
C ALA A 66 -9.52 2.03 -2.69
N GLU A 67 -9.51 2.88 -1.66
CA GLU A 67 -10.02 4.24 -1.72
C GLU A 67 -8.89 5.26 -1.54
N PRO A 68 -9.01 6.45 -2.15
CA PRO A 68 -8.06 7.53 -1.92
C PRO A 68 -8.11 7.97 -0.44
N SER A 69 -6.98 8.48 0.06
CA SER A 69 -6.89 8.94 1.45
C SER A 69 -7.27 10.41 1.60
N ASP A 70 -8.22 10.67 2.49
CA ASP A 70 -8.76 12.01 2.78
C ASP A 70 -7.83 12.92 3.61
N LEU A 71 -6.68 12.39 4.05
CA LEU A 71 -5.71 13.11 4.89
C LEU A 71 -5.08 14.29 4.14
N LYS A 72 -5.10 15.48 4.74
CA LYS A 72 -4.54 16.71 4.19
C LYS A 72 -3.40 17.25 5.05
N ILE A 73 -2.62 18.15 4.47
CA ILE A 73 -1.60 18.90 5.20
C ILE A 73 -2.30 19.72 6.30
N GLY A 74 -1.73 19.73 7.50
CA GLY A 74 -2.30 20.37 8.69
C GLY A 74 -3.17 19.45 9.56
N ASP A 75 -3.61 18.29 9.04
CA ASP A 75 -4.37 17.34 9.85
C ASP A 75 -3.53 16.77 10.99
N THR A 76 -4.19 16.59 12.14
CA THR A 76 -3.60 15.90 13.29
C THR A 76 -3.86 14.41 13.18
N VAL A 77 -2.79 13.62 13.28
CA VAL A 77 -2.81 12.18 13.03
C VAL A 77 -2.01 11.41 14.08
N LEU A 78 -2.41 10.16 14.34
CA LEU A 78 -1.60 9.19 15.07
C LEU A 78 -0.89 8.27 14.07
N VAL A 79 0.33 7.87 14.41
CA VAL A 79 1.16 6.97 13.59
C VAL A 79 1.04 5.55 14.11
N ARG A 80 0.80 4.58 13.22
CA ARG A 80 0.79 3.15 13.57
C ARG A 80 2.17 2.74 14.09
N GLN A 81 2.19 1.99 15.18
CA GLN A 81 3.42 1.48 15.79
C GLN A 81 3.51 -0.04 15.71
N ASP A 82 4.73 -0.56 15.82
CA ASP A 82 4.97 -1.99 15.87
C ASP A 82 4.53 -2.56 17.22
N LYS A 83 3.92 -3.74 17.20
CA LYS A 83 3.43 -4.41 18.40
C LYS A 83 4.62 -4.98 19.19
N GLN A 84 4.89 -4.43 20.38
CA GLN A 84 5.97 -4.90 21.25
C GLN A 84 5.50 -6.00 22.21
N ASN A 85 4.27 -5.90 22.71
CA ASN A 85 3.68 -6.86 23.64
C ASN A 85 2.16 -7.01 23.40
N LYS A 86 1.49 -7.87 24.18
CA LYS A 86 0.05 -8.14 24.03
C LYS A 86 -0.82 -6.89 24.27
N LEU A 87 -0.35 -5.97 25.12
CA LEU A 87 -1.06 -4.74 25.52
C LEU A 87 -0.67 -3.51 24.71
N SER A 88 0.20 -3.64 23.70
CA SER A 88 0.65 -2.51 22.89
C SER A 88 -0.51 -1.97 22.07
N THR A 89 -0.76 -0.67 22.16
CA THR A 89 -1.77 0.00 21.33
C THR A 89 -1.35 -0.04 19.86
N PRO A 90 -2.28 -0.13 18.90
CA PRO A 90 -1.92 -0.16 17.47
C PRO A 90 -1.27 1.13 16.96
N TYR A 91 -1.55 2.26 17.61
CA TYR A 91 -1.03 3.58 17.26
C TYR A 91 -0.26 4.17 18.44
N ASN A 92 0.79 4.92 18.13
CA ASN A 92 1.49 5.74 19.09
C ASN A 92 0.53 6.81 19.61
N SER A 93 0.45 6.99 20.93
CA SER A 93 -0.44 7.95 21.59
C SER A 93 -0.12 9.40 21.27
N LYS A 94 1.12 9.66 20.88
CA LYS A 94 1.63 11.00 20.60
C LYS A 94 1.19 11.49 19.22
N PRO A 95 0.43 12.60 19.12
CA PRO A 95 -0.04 13.12 17.84
C PRO A 95 1.08 13.76 17.02
N TYR A 96 0.89 13.71 15.71
CA TYR A 96 1.72 14.38 14.70
C TYR A 96 0.82 15.27 13.84
N LYS A 97 1.38 16.35 13.29
CA LYS A 97 0.75 17.16 12.25
C LYS A 97 1.36 16.85 10.90
N ILE A 98 0.52 16.65 9.88
CA ILE A 98 1.01 16.43 8.51
C ILE A 98 1.60 17.74 7.98
N VAL A 99 2.84 17.69 7.50
CA VAL A 99 3.57 18.83 6.95
C VAL A 99 3.66 18.77 5.43
N GLU A 100 3.78 17.56 4.86
CA GLU A 100 3.99 17.37 3.42
C GLU A 100 3.27 16.12 2.91
N ARG A 101 2.87 16.14 1.64
CA ARG A 101 2.25 15.02 0.94
C ARG A 101 2.85 14.82 -0.45
N ASN A 102 3.44 13.65 -0.67
CA ASN A 102 4.01 13.20 -1.94
C ASN A 102 3.28 11.94 -2.43
N GLY A 103 2.25 12.11 -3.26
CA GLY A 103 1.38 11.03 -3.71
C GLY A 103 0.63 10.37 -2.54
N THR A 104 0.93 9.10 -2.27
CA THR A 104 0.39 8.35 -1.13
C THR A 104 1.29 8.41 0.11
N MET A 105 2.47 9.02 0.01
CA MET A 105 3.38 9.20 1.14
C MET A 105 3.08 10.52 1.85
N LEU A 106 3.05 10.49 3.18
CA LEU A 106 2.85 11.64 4.05
C LEU A 106 4.07 11.79 4.94
N THR A 107 4.48 13.04 5.16
CA THR A 107 5.47 13.41 6.17
C THR A 107 4.74 14.12 7.30
N ALA A 108 4.85 13.60 8.52
CA ALA A 108 4.23 14.17 9.70
C ALA A 108 5.29 14.55 10.74
N LYS A 109 5.10 15.69 11.39
CA LYS A 109 6.01 16.26 12.39
C LYS A 109 5.31 16.34 13.74
N ARG A 110 6.07 16.07 14.80
CA ARG A 110 5.64 16.26 16.18
C ARG A 110 6.30 17.49 16.80
N ASP A 111 5.75 17.98 17.90
CA ASP A 111 6.23 19.18 18.62
C ASP A 111 7.70 19.05 19.07
N ASP A 112 8.13 17.84 19.47
CA ASP A 112 9.53 17.50 19.81
C ASP A 112 10.50 17.62 18.60
N GLY A 113 10.04 18.01 17.41
CA GLY A 113 10.83 18.13 16.19
C GLY A 113 10.98 16.82 15.40
N HIS A 114 10.59 15.69 15.96
CA HIS A 114 10.66 14.38 15.28
C HIS A 114 9.74 14.33 14.05
N MET A 115 10.27 13.86 12.92
CA MET A 115 9.56 13.74 11.65
C MET A 115 9.53 12.29 11.16
N ILE A 116 8.41 11.86 10.60
CA ILE A 116 8.23 10.51 10.05
C ILE A 116 7.56 10.60 8.69
N THR A 117 8.12 9.92 7.69
CA THR A 117 7.54 9.78 6.35
C THR A 117 7.11 8.35 6.10
N ARG A 118 5.81 8.11 5.91
CA ARG A 118 5.22 6.78 5.63
C ARG A 118 4.02 6.89 4.68
N ASN A 119 3.51 5.75 4.21
CA ASN A 119 2.28 5.71 3.42
C ASN A 119 1.08 6.19 4.25
N SER A 120 0.10 6.85 3.61
CA SER A 120 -1.08 7.41 4.28
C SER A 120 -1.86 6.39 5.12
N SER A 121 -1.83 5.10 4.77
CA SER A 121 -2.48 4.01 5.52
C SER A 121 -1.89 3.75 6.92
N PHE A 122 -0.70 4.28 7.21
CA PHE A 122 -0.08 4.20 8.54
C PHE A 122 -0.56 5.29 9.50
N TYR A 123 -1.29 6.28 8.99
CA TYR A 123 -1.80 7.39 9.78
C TYR A 123 -3.29 7.22 10.03
N LYS A 124 -3.71 7.60 11.24
CA LYS A 124 -5.13 7.69 11.60
C LYS A 124 -5.45 9.12 12.00
N GLN A 125 -6.39 9.76 11.31
CA GLN A 125 -6.83 11.11 11.65
C GLN A 125 -7.44 11.14 13.05
N VAL A 126 -7.07 12.15 13.82
CA VAL A 126 -7.70 12.48 15.10
C VAL A 126 -8.62 13.66 14.85
N LYS A 127 -9.92 13.44 15.00
CA LYS A 127 -10.90 14.53 15.02
C LYS A 127 -10.92 15.09 16.43
N ILE A 128 -10.10 16.10 16.69
CA ILE A 128 -10.16 16.84 17.95
C ILE A 128 -11.33 17.82 17.80
N PRO A 129 -12.42 17.70 18.59
CA PRO A 129 -13.44 18.74 18.61
C PRO A 129 -12.77 20.05 19.04
N PRO A 130 -13.20 21.22 18.53
CA PRO A 130 -12.65 22.51 18.94
C PRO A 130 -13.07 22.80 20.39
N THR A 131 -12.38 22.21 21.36
CA THR A 131 -12.53 22.55 22.77
C THR A 131 -11.55 23.66 23.08
N ILE A 132 -12.12 24.83 23.38
CA ILE A 132 -11.47 26.04 23.87
C ILE A 132 -10.43 25.68 24.92
N VAL A 133 -9.19 26.12 24.71
CA VAL A 133 -8.09 25.99 25.66
C VAL A 133 -8.42 26.83 26.88
N ASN A 134 -8.88 26.21 27.96
CA ASN A 134 -8.77 26.77 29.31
C ASN A 134 -8.17 25.69 30.21
N SER A 135 -7.09 26.10 30.86
CA SER A 135 -6.16 25.34 31.67
C SER A 135 -6.72 24.96 33.05
N GLU A 136 -6.20 23.82 33.53
CA GLU A 136 -6.11 23.34 34.92
C GLU A 136 -7.18 22.40 35.52
N LYS A 137 -6.65 21.18 35.80
CA LYS A 137 -6.78 20.31 36.99
C LYS A 137 -7.79 19.16 37.00
N GLU A 138 -7.19 17.99 37.27
CA GLU A 138 -7.73 16.65 37.42
C GLU A 138 -8.62 16.53 38.66
N GLN A 139 -9.74 15.82 38.56
CA GLN A 139 -10.28 14.93 39.59
C GLN A 139 -11.04 13.76 38.93
N GLU A 140 -10.69 12.54 39.33
CA GLU A 140 -11.34 11.27 38.99
C GLU A 140 -12.73 11.16 39.66
N GLN A 141 -13.76 10.73 38.92
CA GLN A 141 -14.93 9.99 39.45
C GLN A 141 -15.49 9.01 38.39
N GLU A 142 -16.11 7.94 38.90
CA GLU A 142 -16.33 6.62 38.29
C GLU A 142 -17.36 6.51 37.13
N GLU A 143 -17.19 5.43 36.36
CA GLU A 143 -17.96 4.99 35.18
C GLU A 143 -19.45 4.68 35.43
N PRO A 144 -20.35 5.03 34.47
CA PRO A 144 -21.56 4.25 34.21
C PRO A 144 -21.38 3.34 32.97
N SER A 145 -21.73 2.08 33.15
CA SER A 145 -21.62 0.97 32.20
C SER A 145 -22.21 1.27 30.81
N THR A 146 -21.35 1.28 29.78
CA THR A 146 -21.81 1.34 28.38
C THR A 146 -21.75 -0.05 27.74
N GLN A 147 -22.90 -0.53 27.28
CA GLN A 147 -23.12 -1.84 26.68
C GLN A 147 -22.18 -2.12 25.48
N LEU A 148 -21.59 -3.31 25.45
CA LEU A 148 -20.71 -3.77 24.36
C LEU A 148 -21.48 -3.80 23.02
N ARG A 149 -21.22 -2.82 22.15
CA ARG A 149 -21.58 -2.92 20.72
C ARG A 149 -20.58 -3.85 20.01
N THR A 150 -20.72 -5.15 20.19
CA THR A 150 -20.02 -6.12 19.35
C THR A 150 -20.71 -6.16 17.98
N SER A 151 -20.14 -5.48 16.98
CA SER A 151 -20.56 -5.69 15.59
C SER A 151 -20.23 -7.14 15.20
N GLY A 152 -21.25 -7.97 15.04
CA GLY A 152 -21.08 -9.35 14.60
C GLY A 152 -20.29 -9.41 13.29
N ARG A 153 -19.14 -10.10 13.29
CA ARG A 153 -18.35 -10.32 12.09
C ARG A 153 -19.08 -11.36 11.23
N MET A 154 -19.87 -10.90 10.26
CA MET A 154 -20.44 -11.79 9.24
C MET A 154 -19.30 -12.29 8.34
N ASN A 155 -18.86 -13.52 8.58
CA ASN A 155 -17.94 -14.20 7.68
C ASN A 155 -18.68 -14.51 6.37
N LYS A 156 -18.34 -13.79 5.30
CA LYS A 156 -18.89 -14.04 3.97
C LYS A 156 -18.32 -15.37 3.46
N ALA A 157 -19.19 -16.31 3.09
CA ALA A 157 -18.77 -17.58 2.52
C ALA A 157 -17.95 -17.34 1.23
N PRO A 158 -16.93 -18.18 0.97
CA PRO A 158 -16.09 -18.02 -0.21
C PRO A 158 -16.90 -18.22 -1.50
N ALA A 159 -16.61 -17.40 -2.51
CA ALA A 159 -17.44 -17.26 -3.72
C ALA A 159 -17.56 -18.53 -4.57
N TYR A 160 -16.58 -19.45 -4.48
CA TYR A 160 -16.54 -20.69 -5.27
C TYR A 160 -17.51 -21.77 -4.79
N LEU A 161 -18.18 -21.59 -3.65
CA LEU A 161 -19.14 -22.56 -3.12
C LEU A 161 -20.50 -22.53 -3.83
N LYS A 162 -20.76 -21.52 -4.68
CA LYS A 162 -22.03 -21.34 -5.40
C LYS A 162 -22.25 -22.39 -6.49
N ASP A 163 -21.15 -22.94 -7.02
CA ASP A 163 -21.19 -23.85 -8.16
C ASP A 163 -21.20 -25.34 -7.74
N TYR A 164 -21.18 -25.61 -6.42
CA TYR A 164 -21.22 -26.95 -5.87
C TYR A 164 -22.67 -27.34 -5.55
N MET A 165 -23.36 -27.97 -6.50
CA MET A 165 -24.60 -28.69 -6.23
C MET A 165 -24.31 -30.15 -5.84
N LYS A 166 -25.21 -30.68 -5.00
CA LYS A 166 -25.09 -31.86 -4.14
C LYS A 166 -25.34 -33.17 -4.89
#